data_AF-A0A1V6Q495-F1
#
_entry.id   AF-A0A1V6Q495-F1
#
_cell.length_a   1.000
_cell.length_b   1.000
_cell.length_c   1.000
_cell.angle_alpha   90.00
_cell.angle_beta   90.00
_cell.angle_gamma   90.00
#
_symmetry.space_group_name_H-M   'P 1'
#
loop_
_entity.id
_entity.type
_entity.pdbx_description
1 polymer ?
#
loop_
_entity_poly.entity_id
_entity_poly.type
_entity_poly.pdbx_seq_one_letter_code
_entity_poly.pdbx_strand_id
1 'polypeptide(L)'
;MSSSPKGTASAQEKNVSEIAGLTPSETKHLLLAYMCMTSPLKIDTKLLGTFTDTKAKSANWVFLKARRKLVKAYHETLADIKDKDETDGNQNDAKTQK
;
A
#
# COMPACT_ATOMS: atom_id res chain seq x y z
N MET A 1 2.03 53.69 -0.93
CA MET A 1 1.21 52.48 -1.08
C MET A 1 1.94 51.56 -2.05
N SER A 2 2.82 50.70 -1.54
CA SER A 2 3.51 49.69 -2.36
C SER A 2 2.92 48.34 -2.01
N SER A 3 2.18 47.79 -2.97
CA SER A 3 1.58 46.47 -2.91
C SER A 3 2.48 45.46 -3.61
N SER A 4 2.47 44.25 -3.06
CA SER A 4 2.88 42.95 -3.64
C SER A 4 4.21 42.36 -3.17
N PRO A 5 4.36 41.02 -3.14
CA PRO A 5 3.34 40.01 -2.84
C PRO A 5 3.81 38.95 -1.83
N LYS A 6 2.81 38.34 -1.21
CA LYS A 6 2.83 37.21 -0.28
C LYS A 6 3.40 35.97 -0.99
N GLY A 7 4.63 35.59 -0.66
CA GLY A 7 5.21 34.33 -1.11
C GLY A 7 4.41 33.16 -0.54
N THR A 8 3.62 32.52 -1.40
CA THR A 8 2.94 31.26 -1.10
C THR A 8 3.99 30.18 -0.95
N ALA A 9 4.10 29.64 0.27
CA ALA A 9 4.80 28.39 0.52
C ALA A 9 4.21 27.32 -0.41
N SER A 10 4.99 26.89 -1.40
CA SER A 10 4.69 25.66 -2.12
C SER A 10 4.93 24.51 -1.14
N ALA A 11 3.87 24.13 -0.42
CA ALA A 11 3.77 22.83 0.21
C ALA A 11 3.94 21.81 -0.91
N GLN A 12 5.16 21.33 -1.07
CA GLN A 12 5.48 20.22 -1.95
C GLN A 12 4.73 19.03 -1.36
N GLU A 13 3.54 18.77 -1.89
CA GLU A 13 2.80 17.53 -1.65
C GLU A 13 3.76 16.40 -1.99
N LYS A 14 4.30 15.80 -0.94
CA LYS A 14 5.03 14.54 -1.04
C LYS A 14 4.01 13.58 -1.59
N ASN A 15 4.05 13.35 -2.91
CA ASN A 15 3.41 12.22 -3.56
C ASN A 15 4.09 10.96 -3.00
N VAL A 16 3.69 10.60 -1.78
CA VAL A 16 3.94 9.29 -1.22
C VAL A 16 3.10 8.39 -2.09
N SER A 17 3.74 7.76 -3.08
CA SER A 17 3.15 6.71 -3.91
C SER A 17 2.18 5.91 -3.06
N GLU A 18 0.91 5.79 -3.47
CA GLU A 18 -0.15 5.11 -2.73
C GLU A 18 0.17 3.61 -2.61
N ILE A 19 1.08 3.26 -1.71
CA ILE A 19 1.34 1.86 -1.38
C ILE A 19 0.15 1.41 -0.53
N ALA A 20 -0.89 0.89 -1.17
CA ALA A 20 -2.00 0.18 -0.52
C ALA A 20 -2.69 0.92 0.68
N GLY A 21 -2.70 2.26 0.68
CA GLY A 21 -3.23 3.03 1.83
C GLY A 21 -2.46 2.83 3.14
N LEU A 22 -1.17 2.51 3.06
CA LEU A 22 -0.29 2.37 4.21
C LEU A 22 0.18 3.73 4.72
N THR A 23 0.12 3.91 6.04
CA THR A 23 0.78 5.06 6.68
C THR A 23 2.31 4.90 6.64
N PRO A 24 3.09 5.99 6.75
CA PRO A 24 4.56 5.89 6.82
C PRO A 24 5.06 4.96 7.94
N SER A 25 4.36 4.93 9.07
CA SER A 25 4.68 4.01 10.17
C SER A 25 4.43 2.55 9.80
N GLU A 26 3.30 2.24 9.16
CA GLU A 26 2.98 0.90 8.67
C GLU A 26 4.00 0.42 7.63
N THR A 27 4.39 1.29 6.69
CA THR A 27 5.44 0.99 5.70
C THR A 27 6.80 0.74 6.36
N LYS A 28 7.18 1.58 7.34
CA LYS A 28 8.41 1.38 8.13
C LYS A 28 8.41 0.02 8.83
N HIS A 29 7.30 -0.37 9.45
CA HIS A 29 7.18 -1.66 10.13
C HIS A 29 7.27 -2.84 9.16
N LEU A 30 6.67 -2.74 7.96
CA LEU A 30 6.77 -3.80 6.94
C LEU A 30 8.22 -4.01 6.47
N LEU A 31 8.92 -2.93 6.15
CA LEU A 31 10.30 -2.98 5.66
C LEU A 31 11.24 -3.54 6.73
N LEU A 32 11.15 -3.05 7.96
CA LEU A 32 12.02 -3.49 9.05
C LEU A 32 11.69 -4.92 9.52
N ALA A 33 10.43 -5.36 9.40
CA ALA A 33 10.04 -6.73 9.71
C ALA A 33 10.77 -7.77 8.84
N TYR A 34 11.16 -7.42 7.60
CA TYR A 34 11.94 -8.30 6.74
C TYR A 34 13.31 -8.63 7.36
N MET A 35 13.98 -7.64 7.96
CA MET A 35 15.25 -7.84 8.68
C MET A 35 15.09 -8.62 9.99
N CYS A 36 13.86 -8.74 10.49
CA CYS A 36 13.53 -9.47 11.71
C CYS A 36 13.00 -10.88 11.43
N MET A 37 12.93 -11.33 10.18
CA MET A 37 12.47 -12.68 9.86
C MET A 37 13.49 -13.74 10.31
N THR A 38 13.06 -14.65 11.18
CA THR A 38 13.86 -15.80 11.61
C THR A 38 13.52 -17.06 10.80
N SER A 39 12.35 -17.07 10.16
CA SER A 39 11.94 -18.03 9.15
C SER A 39 10.86 -17.41 8.26
N PRO A 40 10.46 -18.03 7.14
CA PRO A 40 9.45 -17.47 6.22
C PRO A 40 8.12 -17.09 6.89
N LEU A 41 7.79 -17.70 8.04
CA LEU A 41 6.54 -17.48 8.77
C LEU A 41 6.74 -16.91 10.18
N LYS A 42 7.98 -16.66 10.60
CA LYS A 42 8.29 -16.19 11.96
C LYS A 42 9.12 -14.92 11.93
N ILE A 43 8.69 -13.94 12.72
CA ILE A 43 9.35 -12.65 12.89
C ILE A 43 9.72 -12.49 14.36
N ASP A 44 10.95 -12.05 14.62
CA ASP A 44 11.35 -11.60 15.94
C ASP A 44 10.71 -10.24 16.25
N THR A 45 9.58 -10.29 16.94
CA THR A 45 8.82 -9.11 17.35
C THR A 45 9.53 -8.26 18.39
N LYS A 46 10.49 -8.82 19.15
CA LYS A 46 11.29 -8.05 20.10
C LYS A 46 12.28 -7.18 19.33
N LEU A 47 13.01 -7.78 18.38
CA LEU A 47 13.93 -7.05 17.52
C LEU A 47 13.22 -5.97 16.68
N LEU A 48 12.03 -6.28 16.16
CA LEU A 48 11.23 -5.31 15.43
C LEU A 48 10.83 -4.12 16.31
N GLY A 49 10.45 -4.37 17.56
CA GLY A 49 10.16 -3.30 18.53
C GLY A 49 11.36 -2.40 18.78
N THR A 50 12.57 -2.97 18.84
CA THR A 50 13.82 -2.20 18.94
C THR A 50 14.05 -1.32 17.72
N PHE A 51 13.84 -1.81 16.49
CA PHE A 51 14.04 -1.01 15.28
C PHE A 51 13.00 0.09 15.07
N THR A 52 11.82 -0.04 15.69
CA THR A 52 10.74 0.94 15.54
C THR A 52 10.53 1.82 16.77
N ASP A 53 11.34 1.66 17.81
CA ASP A 53 11.19 2.33 19.11
C ASP A 53 9.80 2.11 19.73
N THR A 54 9.26 0.91 19.59
CA THR A 54 7.94 0.55 20.14
C THR A 54 7.99 -0.75 20.95
N LYS A 55 6.97 -0.96 21.80
CA LYS A 55 6.81 -2.22 22.53
C LYS A 55 6.59 -3.35 21.53
N ALA A 56 7.23 -4.50 21.74
CA ALA A 56 7.12 -5.69 20.86
C ALA A 56 5.68 -6.05 20.44
N LYS A 57 4.73 -6.00 21.40
CA LYS A 57 3.30 -6.25 21.09
C LYS A 57 2.70 -5.22 20.13
N SER A 58 3.06 -3.95 20.29
CA SER A 58 2.60 -2.86 19.42
C SER A 58 3.24 -2.98 18.03
N ALA A 59 4.55 -3.20 17.97
CA ALA A 59 5.28 -3.45 16.72
C ALA A 59 4.66 -4.60 15.92
N ASN A 60 4.38 -5.72 16.60
CA ASN A 60 3.72 -6.87 15.99
C ASN A 60 2.31 -6.53 15.46
N TRP A 61 1.53 -5.79 16.24
CA TRP A 61 0.19 -5.39 15.82
C TRP A 61 0.21 -4.47 14.59
N VAL A 62 1.09 -3.46 14.57
CA VAL A 62 1.25 -2.55 13.42
C VAL A 62 1.71 -3.33 12.19
N PHE A 63 2.69 -4.21 12.33
CA PHE A 63 3.14 -5.10 11.25
C PHE A 63 1.99 -5.95 10.68
N LEU A 64 1.23 -6.63 11.53
CA LEU A 64 0.11 -7.46 11.09
C LEU A 64 -0.98 -6.65 10.39
N LYS A 65 -1.29 -5.46 10.90
CA LYS A 65 -2.24 -4.53 10.28
C LYS A 65 -1.76 -4.10 8.89
N ALA A 66 -0.51 -3.67 8.78
CA ALA A 66 0.11 -3.26 7.53
C ALA A 66 0.12 -4.40 6.50
N ARG A 67 0.50 -5.62 6.93
CA ARG A 67 0.49 -6.81 6.08
C ARG A 67 -0.91 -7.13 5.54
N ARG A 68 -1.95 -7.05 6.37
CA ARG A 68 -3.33 -7.29 5.93
C ARG A 68 -3.78 -6.27 4.87
N LYS A 69 -3.45 -4.99 5.06
CA LYS A 69 -3.74 -3.95 4.06
C LYS A 69 -3.04 -4.24 2.73
N LEU A 70 -1.76 -4.61 2.78
CA LEU A 70 -0.99 -4.93 1.57
C LEU A 70 -1.57 -6.14 0.83
N VAL A 71 -1.90 -7.21 1.55
CA VAL A 71 -2.53 -8.42 0.97
C VAL A 71 -3.89 -8.08 0.37
N LYS A 72 -4.70 -7.28 1.06
CA LYS A 72 -6.01 -6.83 0.56
C LYS A 72 -5.85 -6.06 -0.75
N ALA A 73 -4.98 -5.05 -0.78
CA ALA A 73 -4.73 -4.26 -1.99
C ALA A 73 -4.23 -5.14 -3.15
N TYR A 74 -3.34 -6.09 -2.89
CA TYR A 74 -2.89 -7.04 -3.91
C TYR A 74 -4.04 -7.84 -4.51
N HIS A 75 -4.96 -8.35 -3.69
CA HIS A 75 -6.12 -9.10 -4.18
C HIS A 75 -7.12 -8.21 -4.93
N GLU A 76 -7.34 -6.97 -4.48
CA GLU A 76 -8.18 -6.01 -5.20
C GLU A 76 -7.58 -5.68 -6.57
N THR A 77 -6.28 -5.40 -6.63
CA THR A 77 -5.59 -5.18 -7.92
C THR A 77 -5.65 -6.40 -8.84
N LEU A 78 -5.50 -7.62 -8.29
CA LEU A 78 -5.66 -8.85 -9.08
C LEU A 78 -7.11 -9.07 -9.56
N ALA A 79 -8.11 -8.68 -8.77
CA ALA A 79 -9.51 -8.72 -9.17
C ALA A 79 -9.77 -7.71 -10.30
N ASP A 80 -9.26 -6.48 -10.17
CA ASP A 80 -9.37 -5.45 -11.21
C ASP A 80 -8.73 -5.86 -12.54
N ILE A 81 -7.65 -6.67 -12.50
CA ILE A 81 -7.02 -7.22 -13.70
C ILE A 81 -7.92 -8.28 -14.36
N LYS A 82 -8.58 -9.12 -13.57
CA LYS A 82 -9.49 -10.15 -14.11
C LYS A 82 -10.75 -9.54 -14.71
N ASP A 83 -11.34 -8.54 -14.07
CA ASP A 83 -12.56 -7.89 -14.57
C ASP A 83 -12.30 -7.09 -15.86
N LYS A 84 -11.05 -6.62 -16.07
CA LYS A 84 -10.64 -5.98 -17.33
C LYS A 84 -10.47 -6.95 -18.49
N ASP A 85 -10.23 -8.24 -18.23
CA ASP A 85 -10.06 -9.26 -19.27
C ASP A 85 -11.41 -9.79 -19.80
N GLU A 86 -12.52 -9.58 -19.06
CA GLU A 86 -13.88 -9.98 -19.50
C GLU A 86 -14.63 -8.89 -20.30
N THR A 87 -14.04 -7.70 -20.50
CA THR A 87 -14.70 -6.56 -21.16
C THR A 87 -14.11 -6.20 -22.53
N ASP A 88 -13.51 -7.17 -23.24
CA ASP A 88 -13.13 -7.00 -24.66
C ASP A 88 -13.67 -8.12 -25.56
N GLY A 89 -14.87 -8.60 -25.23
CA GLY A 89 -15.69 -9.50 -26.05
C GLY A 89 -16.59 -8.73 -27.01
N ASN A 90 -15.94 -8.09 -27.99
CA ASN A 90 -16.51 -7.35 -29.12
C ASN A 90 -17.85 -7.89 -29.65
N GLN A 91 -18.84 -7.00 -29.60
CA GLN A 91 -20.13 -7.01 -30.25
C GLN A 91 -19.95 -7.08 -31.78
N ASN A 92 -19.91 -8.28 -32.36
CA ASN A 92 -20.08 -8.46 -33.80
C ASN A 92 -21.47 -9.05 -34.08
N ASP A 93 -22.37 -8.16 -34.48
CA ASP A 93 -23.51 -8.45 -35.33
C ASP A 93 -23.12 -9.41 -36.47
N ALA A 94 -23.69 -10.61 -36.47
CA ALA A 94 -23.74 -11.48 -37.65
C ALA A 94 -25.18 -11.98 -37.82
N LYS A 95 -25.96 -11.15 -38.50
CA LYS A 95 -27.26 -11.45 -39.08
C LYS A 95 -27.13 -12.63 -40.05
N THR A 96 -27.72 -13.78 -39.72
CA THR A 96 -27.94 -14.86 -40.72
C THR A 96 -29.42 -15.25 -40.70
N GLN A 97 -30.17 -14.63 -41.62
CA GLN A 97 -31.39 -15.19 -42.19
C GLN A 97 -31.00 -15.94 -43.47
N LYS A 98 -31.24 -17.26 -43.52
CA LYS A 98 -32.07 -17.94 -44.54
C LYS A 98 -32.03 -19.44 -44.34
#